data_AF-A0A316HNG9-F1
#
_entry.id   AF-A0A316HNG9-F1
#
_cell.length_a   1.000
_cell.length_b   1.000
_cell.length_c   1.000
_cell.angle_alpha   90.00
_cell.angle_beta   90.00
_cell.angle_gamma   90.00
#
_symmetry.space_group_name_H-M   'P 1'
#
loop_
_entity.id
_entity.type
_entity.pdbx_description
1 polymer ?
#
loop_
_entity_poly.entity_id
_entity_poly.type
_entity_poly.pdbx_seq_one_letter_code
_entity_poly.pdbx_strand_id
1 'polypeptide(L)'
;MLLGTNLLMAQTDAGSAATGQAEAPKVDWTGVAYYVLIFFLICLGVAVVGKILKVYDLTLKMQGKKGLNWNTVMATFCIIFLLIGLYGAYWSFTEQGSMTLPEAASAHGVKIDEMFTVTTILTMIVFFITQILLFTFLFRYRYSAKRRAHFLPHNNTIEKVWTIIPAVVLTILVVFGFFTWQKIMNSENLKDDINIDVTGHQFAWELRYPGKDGVLGPKDFRLVTGTNNLGVNFKKKSSFDDLKVDTMYLPVNKSIRLNILAQDVIHSVYMPYFRVQLNAVPGLPTFFKFVPTITTAQMRAKLDDPKFEYTLYCNKICGGSHYNMQKVVRVVSEAEYQTWLSKQKPYLNDALRKELHFASANEQSNGSTNRLALNN
;
A
#
# COMPACT_ATOMS: atom_id res chain seq x y z
N MET A 1 -11.78 -15.09 23.91
CA MET A 1 -11.93 -13.82 24.66
C MET A 1 -10.59 -13.10 24.60
N LEU A 2 -10.45 -12.17 23.66
CA LEU A 2 -9.26 -11.33 23.50
C LEU A 2 -9.73 -9.88 23.57
N LEU A 3 -9.82 -9.36 24.79
CA LEU A 3 -9.89 -7.92 25.07
C LEU A 3 -8.54 -7.55 25.70
N GLY A 4 -7.52 -7.45 24.84
CA GLY A 4 -6.21 -6.89 25.18
C GLY A 4 -6.23 -5.40 24.82
N THR A 5 -6.17 -4.58 25.86
CA THR A 5 -6.18 -3.12 25.85
C THR A 5 -5.05 -2.51 25.02
N ASN A 6 -5.41 -1.64 24.07
CA ASN A 6 -4.52 -0.67 23.42
C ASN A 6 -4.11 0.41 24.41
N LEU A 7 -3.11 0.10 25.24
CA LEU A 7 -2.43 1.04 26.10
C LEU A 7 -0.95 0.68 26.04
N LEU A 8 -0.27 1.14 24.99
CA LEU A 8 1.17 1.31 24.83
C LEU A 8 1.45 1.44 23.34
N MET A 9 1.67 2.67 22.88
CA MET A 9 2.56 3.10 21.76
C MET A 9 2.17 4.54 21.38
N ALA A 10 2.23 5.43 22.36
CA ALA A 10 2.50 6.84 22.10
C ALA A 10 3.98 7.03 22.45
N GLN A 11 4.83 7.10 21.43
CA GLN A 11 6.21 7.57 21.56
C GLN A 11 6.13 9.04 21.98
N THR A 12 6.50 9.34 23.22
CA THR A 12 6.84 10.72 23.62
C THR A 12 8.29 10.97 23.28
N ASP A 13 8.53 11.98 22.46
CA ASP A 13 9.85 12.50 22.12
C ASP A 13 10.64 12.82 23.40
N ALA A 14 11.85 12.25 23.49
CA ALA A 14 12.83 12.63 24.49
C ALA A 14 13.47 13.96 24.08
N GLY A 15 13.03 15.07 24.68
CA GLY A 15 13.67 16.37 24.45
C GLY A 15 13.04 17.54 25.20
N SER A 16 13.82 18.13 26.11
CA SER A 16 13.59 19.36 26.88
C SER A 16 12.68 19.27 28.11
N ALA A 17 13.33 19.22 29.28
CA ALA A 17 12.74 19.53 30.56
C ALA A 17 12.43 21.04 30.62
N ALA A 18 11.15 21.39 30.45
CA ALA A 18 10.63 22.69 30.83
C ALA A 18 9.58 22.47 31.92
N THR A 19 9.80 23.10 33.06
CA THR A 19 8.89 23.13 34.22
C THR A 19 7.62 23.89 33.86
N GLY A 20 6.64 23.20 33.28
CA GLY A 20 5.26 23.64 33.19
C GLY A 20 4.40 22.76 34.08
N GLN A 21 3.49 23.35 34.86
CA GLN A 21 2.50 22.61 35.64
C GLN A 21 1.78 21.61 34.73
N ALA A 22 1.91 20.32 35.02
CA ALA A 22 1.22 19.27 34.29
C ALA A 22 -0.29 19.45 34.49
N GLU A 23 -1.00 19.89 33.44
CA GLU A 23 -2.45 19.78 33.41
C GLU A 23 -2.84 18.32 33.64
N ALA A 24 -3.80 18.08 34.54
CA ALA A 24 -4.30 16.74 34.81
C ALA A 24 -4.74 16.07 33.48
N PRO A 25 -4.40 14.79 33.25
CA PRO A 25 -4.72 14.12 32.01
C PRO A 25 -6.24 14.17 31.78
N LYS A 26 -6.67 14.85 30.70
CA LYS A 26 -8.06 14.83 30.26
C LYS A 26 -8.39 13.37 29.92
N VAL A 27 -9.23 12.74 30.73
CA VAL A 27 -9.73 11.39 30.48
C VAL A 27 -10.52 11.42 29.17
N ASP A 28 -10.03 10.72 28.15
CA ASP A 28 -10.76 10.53 26.91
C ASP A 28 -11.89 9.53 27.14
N TRP A 29 -13.08 10.07 27.41
CA TRP A 29 -14.31 9.29 27.58
C TRP A 29 -14.82 8.67 26.28
N THR A 30 -14.13 8.84 25.14
CA THR A 30 -14.54 8.32 23.82
C THR A 30 -13.72 7.11 23.35
N GLY A 31 -13.06 6.39 24.25
CA GLY A 31 -12.35 5.16 23.91
C GLY A 31 -13.26 4.02 23.43
N VAL A 32 -12.67 2.91 22.97
CA VAL A 32 -13.41 1.72 22.47
C VAL A 32 -14.49 1.25 23.44
N ALA A 33 -14.21 1.28 24.75
CA ALA A 33 -15.17 0.90 25.78
C ALA A 33 -16.46 1.75 25.78
N TYR A 34 -16.35 3.04 25.44
CA TYR A 34 -17.49 3.95 25.33
C TYR A 34 -18.41 3.58 24.16
N TYR A 35 -17.85 3.33 22.98
CA TYR A 35 -18.64 2.90 21.82
C TYR A 35 -19.26 1.51 22.01
N VAL A 36 -18.53 0.60 22.67
CA VAL A 36 -19.08 -0.71 23.07
C VAL A 36 -20.25 -0.54 24.04
N LEU A 37 -20.13 0.35 25.02
CA LEU A 37 -21.21 0.63 25.96
C LEU A 37 -22.42 1.27 25.26
N ILE A 38 -22.21 2.25 24.38
CA ILE A 38 -23.27 2.84 23.55
C ILE A 38 -23.98 1.76 22.73
N PHE A 39 -23.22 0.87 22.09
CA PHE A 39 -23.79 -0.24 21.32
C PHE A 39 -24.72 -1.11 22.19
N PHE A 40 -24.27 -1.50 23.39
CA PHE A 40 -25.10 -2.27 24.31
C PHE A 40 -26.33 -1.49 24.80
N LEU A 41 -26.21 -0.18 25.06
CA LEU A 41 -27.35 0.66 25.42
C LEU A 41 -28.38 0.75 24.29
N ILE A 42 -27.92 0.86 23.04
CA ILE A 42 -28.80 0.82 21.86
C ILE A 42 -29.49 -0.55 21.76
N CYS A 43 -28.74 -1.65 21.88
CA CYS A 43 -29.30 -3.01 21.87
C CYS A 43 -30.33 -3.22 22.98
N LEU A 44 -30.04 -2.74 24.20
CA LEU A 44 -30.96 -2.80 25.33
C LEU A 44 -32.22 -1.97 25.04
N GLY A 45 -32.06 -0.74 24.53
CA GLY A 45 -33.18 0.11 24.13
C GLY A 45 -34.08 -0.56 23.10
N VAL A 46 -33.49 -1.15 22.05
CA VAL A 46 -34.23 -1.91 21.02
C VAL A 46 -34.95 -3.12 21.64
N ALA A 47 -34.30 -3.85 22.55
CA ALA A 47 -34.91 -4.99 23.24
C ALA A 47 -36.10 -4.59 24.13
N VAL A 48 -35.96 -3.51 24.90
CA VAL A 48 -37.01 -2.96 25.76
C VAL A 48 -38.20 -2.50 24.93
N VAL A 49 -37.96 -1.70 23.87
CA VAL A 49 -39.01 -1.27 22.94
C VAL A 49 -39.71 -2.47 22.31
N GLY A 50 -38.95 -3.49 21.88
CA GLY A 50 -39.50 -4.73 21.34
C GLY A 50 -40.40 -5.49 22.32
N LYS A 51 -40.02 -5.56 23.61
CA LYS A 51 -40.84 -6.16 24.66
C LYS A 51 -42.12 -5.36 24.92
N ILE A 52 -42.03 -4.02 24.97
CA ILE A 52 -43.19 -3.13 25.14
C ILE A 52 -44.18 -3.32 23.99
N LEU A 53 -43.71 -3.31 22.74
CA LEU A 53 -44.54 -3.54 21.56
C LEU A 53 -45.21 -4.93 21.58
N LYS A 54 -44.50 -5.95 22.09
CA LYS A 54 -45.07 -7.30 22.27
C LYS A 54 -46.17 -7.34 23.32
N VAL A 55 -45.99 -6.65 24.45
CA VAL A 55 -47.03 -6.53 25.49
C VAL A 55 -48.24 -5.77 24.94
N TYR A 56 -48.02 -4.67 24.22
CA TYR A 56 -49.09 -3.90 23.57
C TYR A 56 -49.89 -4.74 22.55
N ASP A 57 -49.20 -5.52 21.71
CA ASP A 57 -49.84 -6.47 20.78
C ASP A 57 -50.70 -7.50 21.51
N LEU A 58 -50.23 -8.01 22.65
CA LEU A 58 -50.99 -8.94 23.48
C LEU A 58 -52.24 -8.29 24.07
N THR A 59 -52.12 -7.05 24.57
CA THR A 59 -53.26 -6.28 25.10
C THR A 59 -54.31 -6.02 24.04
N LEU A 60 -53.92 -5.66 22.80
CA LEU A 60 -54.86 -5.49 21.69
C LEU A 60 -55.64 -6.78 21.41
N LYS A 61 -54.95 -7.92 21.38
CA LYS A 61 -55.57 -9.24 21.18
C LYS A 61 -56.52 -9.60 22.32
N MET A 62 -56.17 -9.31 23.57
CA MET A 62 -57.05 -9.51 24.73
C MET A 62 -58.31 -8.64 24.67
N GLN A 63 -58.24 -7.45 24.08
CA GLN A 63 -59.38 -6.56 23.85
C GLN A 63 -60.23 -6.96 22.62
N GLY A 64 -59.97 -8.12 21.99
CA GLY A 64 -60.65 -8.54 20.77
C GLY A 64 -60.30 -7.72 19.52
N LYS A 65 -59.31 -6.83 19.59
CA LYS A 65 -58.82 -6.05 18.45
C LYS A 65 -57.78 -6.84 17.67
N LYS A 66 -57.61 -6.51 16.39
CA LYS A 66 -56.53 -7.07 15.58
C LYS A 66 -55.19 -6.60 16.12
N GLY A 67 -54.28 -7.54 16.37
CA GLY A 67 -52.91 -7.27 16.77
C GLY A 67 -52.06 -6.64 15.65
N LEU A 68 -50.81 -6.31 15.98
CA LEU A 68 -49.83 -5.75 15.07
C LEU A 68 -49.44 -6.74 13.96
N ASN A 69 -49.35 -6.24 12.73
CA ASN A 69 -48.86 -7.03 11.60
C ASN A 69 -47.32 -6.97 11.55
N TRP A 70 -46.69 -7.82 12.36
CA TRP A 70 -45.22 -7.91 12.47
C TRP A 70 -44.50 -8.10 11.13
N ASN A 71 -45.08 -8.83 10.18
CA ASN A 71 -44.50 -9.00 8.84
C ASN A 71 -44.42 -7.67 8.09
N THR A 72 -45.44 -6.81 8.23
CA THR A 72 -45.44 -5.48 7.62
C THR A 72 -44.48 -4.54 8.35
N VAL A 73 -44.42 -4.60 9.68
CA VAL A 73 -43.48 -3.81 10.47
C VAL A 73 -42.03 -4.14 10.08
N MET A 74 -41.66 -5.42 10.04
CA MET A 74 -40.31 -5.85 9.66
C MET A 74 -39.98 -5.49 8.22
N ALA A 75 -40.92 -5.68 7.30
CA ALA A 75 -40.74 -5.28 5.91
C ALA A 75 -40.48 -3.77 5.77
N THR A 76 -41.21 -2.93 6.52
CA THR A 76 -40.96 -1.47 6.54
C THR A 76 -39.57 -1.16 7.08
N PHE A 77 -39.13 -1.82 8.15
CA PHE A 77 -37.77 -1.66 8.66
C PHE A 77 -36.70 -2.09 7.65
N CYS A 78 -36.94 -3.14 6.86
CA CYS A 78 -36.05 -3.53 5.77
C CYS A 78 -35.89 -2.40 4.73
N ILE A 79 -36.97 -1.68 4.38
CA ILE A 79 -36.87 -0.53 3.46
C ILE A 79 -36.15 0.66 4.11
N ILE A 80 -36.41 0.94 5.39
CA ILE A 80 -35.67 1.98 6.11
C ILE A 80 -34.18 1.64 6.16
N PHE A 81 -33.83 0.39 6.44
CA PHE A 81 -32.46 -0.10 6.44
C PHE A 81 -31.82 0.02 5.06
N LEU A 82 -32.53 -0.31 3.98
CA LEU A 82 -32.05 -0.09 2.61
C LEU A 82 -31.70 1.39 2.42
N LEU A 83 -32.63 2.31 2.68
CA LEU A 83 -32.39 3.75 2.46
C LEU A 83 -31.21 4.28 3.28
N ILE A 84 -31.12 3.89 4.55
CA ILE A 84 -29.99 4.25 5.43
C ILE A 84 -28.69 3.64 4.90
N GLY A 85 -28.70 2.38 4.47
CA GLY A 85 -27.52 1.69 3.93
C GLY A 85 -27.04 2.28 2.60
N LEU A 86 -27.96 2.66 1.71
CA LEU A 86 -27.66 3.35 0.47
C LEU A 86 -27.04 4.73 0.73
N TYR A 87 -27.63 5.49 1.66
CA TYR A 87 -27.05 6.75 2.11
C TYR A 87 -25.69 6.55 2.78
N GLY A 88 -25.53 5.52 3.61
CA GLY A 88 -24.27 5.19 4.26
C GLY A 88 -23.16 4.84 3.26
N ALA A 89 -23.49 4.12 2.19
CA ALA A 89 -22.56 3.87 1.10
C ALA A 89 -22.14 5.18 0.40
N TYR A 90 -23.11 6.02 0.02
CA TYR A 90 -22.84 7.34 -0.56
C TYR A 90 -21.94 8.19 0.37
N TRP A 91 -22.30 8.27 1.65
CA TRP A 91 -21.58 9.02 2.67
C TRP A 91 -20.15 8.50 2.86
N SER A 92 -19.93 7.18 2.86
CA SER A 92 -18.60 6.59 2.94
C SER A 92 -17.72 7.05 1.77
N PHE A 93 -18.24 7.07 0.53
CA PHE A 93 -17.47 7.59 -0.61
C PHE A 93 -17.21 9.10 -0.53
N THR A 94 -18.17 9.91 -0.05
CA THR A 94 -17.97 11.36 0.04
C THR A 94 -16.99 11.75 1.15
N GLU A 95 -17.08 11.12 2.32
CA GLU A 95 -16.21 11.44 3.45
C GLU A 95 -14.86 10.73 3.37
N GLN A 96 -14.88 9.40 3.21
CA GLN A 96 -13.66 8.59 3.24
C GLN A 96 -12.96 8.50 1.89
N GLY A 97 -13.62 8.91 0.80
CA GLY A 97 -12.97 9.01 -0.51
C GLY A 97 -11.77 9.95 -0.49
N SER A 98 -11.84 11.03 0.31
CA SER A 98 -10.71 11.95 0.53
C SER A 98 -9.51 11.32 1.25
N MET A 99 -9.71 10.21 1.96
CA MET A 99 -8.65 9.47 2.65
C MET A 99 -7.89 8.51 1.72
N THR A 100 -8.36 8.35 0.47
CA THR A 100 -7.63 7.57 -0.53
C THR A 100 -6.39 8.33 -1.00
N LEU A 101 -5.45 7.61 -1.62
CA LEU A 101 -4.28 8.24 -2.19
C LEU A 101 -4.70 9.23 -3.29
N PRO A 102 -3.98 10.35 -3.46
CA PRO A 102 -4.21 11.25 -4.57
C PRO A 102 -3.87 10.55 -5.90
N GLU A 103 -4.02 11.29 -7.00
CA GLU A 103 -3.60 10.85 -8.32
C GLU A 103 -2.20 10.22 -8.30
N ALA A 104 -2.02 9.14 -9.04
CA ALA A 104 -0.75 8.47 -9.11
C ALA A 104 0.37 9.38 -9.64
N ALA A 105 1.49 9.41 -8.92
CA ALA A 105 2.72 10.10 -9.29
C ALA A 105 3.58 9.31 -10.30
N SER A 106 2.99 8.33 -11.00
CA SER A 106 3.67 7.59 -12.07
C SER A 106 2.76 7.35 -13.27
N ALA A 107 3.34 7.28 -14.46
CA ALA A 107 2.60 7.00 -15.69
C ALA A 107 1.87 5.64 -15.65
N HIS A 108 2.41 4.67 -14.91
CA HIS A 108 1.85 3.33 -14.78
C HIS A 108 0.70 3.32 -13.76
N GLY A 109 0.86 4.06 -12.66
CA GLY A 109 -0.13 4.15 -11.62
C GLY A 109 -1.43 4.82 -12.08
N VAL A 110 -1.37 5.77 -13.03
CA VAL A 110 -2.57 6.35 -13.65
C VAL A 110 -3.43 5.26 -14.31
N LYS A 111 -2.80 4.29 -15.00
CA LYS A 111 -3.51 3.17 -15.62
C LYS A 111 -4.08 2.18 -14.61
N ILE A 112 -3.40 2.00 -13.48
CA ILE A 112 -3.91 1.19 -12.37
C ILE A 112 -5.12 1.87 -11.73
N ASP A 113 -5.05 3.18 -11.49
CA ASP A 113 -6.17 3.97 -10.94
C ASP A 113 -7.37 3.95 -11.89
N GLU A 114 -7.18 4.10 -13.21
CA GLU A 114 -8.24 3.96 -14.22
C GLU A 114 -8.94 2.59 -14.12
N MET A 115 -8.18 1.49 -14.04
CA MET A 115 -8.73 0.14 -13.88
C MET A 115 -9.53 -0.02 -12.58
N PHE A 116 -8.99 0.50 -11.48
CA PHE A 116 -9.63 0.47 -10.17
C PHE A 116 -10.95 1.24 -10.20
N THR A 117 -10.97 2.45 -10.77
CA THR A 117 -12.17 3.28 -10.92
C THR A 117 -13.24 2.59 -11.76
N VAL A 118 -12.88 2.05 -12.94
CA VAL A 118 -13.82 1.33 -13.81
C VAL A 118 -14.44 0.13 -13.09
N THR A 119 -13.60 -0.68 -12.44
CA THR A 119 -14.05 -1.86 -11.68
C THR A 119 -14.98 -1.46 -10.52
N THR A 120 -14.62 -0.40 -9.79
CA THR A 120 -15.40 0.12 -8.68
C THR A 120 -16.76 0.61 -9.15
N ILE A 121 -16.84 1.40 -10.22
CA ILE A 121 -18.12 1.89 -10.77
C ILE A 121 -19.03 0.72 -11.18
N LEU A 122 -18.50 -0.26 -11.93
CA LEU A 122 -19.28 -1.40 -12.40
C LEU A 122 -19.81 -2.26 -11.24
N THR A 123 -18.95 -2.56 -10.26
CA THR A 123 -19.33 -3.33 -9.08
C THR A 123 -20.33 -2.58 -8.19
N MET A 124 -20.22 -1.25 -8.09
CA MET A 124 -21.18 -0.41 -7.37
C MET A 124 -22.56 -0.39 -8.04
N ILE A 125 -22.63 -0.36 -9.37
CA ILE A 125 -23.91 -0.48 -10.09
C ILE A 125 -24.59 -1.81 -9.73
N VAL A 126 -23.86 -2.92 -9.81
CA VAL A 126 -24.37 -4.25 -9.47
C VAL A 126 -24.78 -4.32 -8.00
N PHE A 127 -23.98 -3.75 -7.09
CA PHE A 127 -24.29 -3.65 -5.67
C PHE A 127 -25.63 -2.95 -5.45
N PHE A 128 -25.81 -1.73 -5.98
CA PHE A 128 -27.03 -0.97 -5.79
C PHE A 128 -28.27 -1.67 -6.35
N ILE A 129 -28.18 -2.20 -7.58
CA ILE A 129 -29.28 -2.97 -8.18
C ILE A 129 -29.64 -4.16 -7.30
N THR A 130 -28.65 -4.94 -6.86
CA THR A 130 -28.86 -6.14 -6.05
C THR A 130 -29.50 -5.81 -4.71
N GLN A 131 -29.01 -4.77 -4.01
CA GLN A 131 -29.59 -4.35 -2.74
C GLN A 131 -31.05 -3.88 -2.92
N ILE A 132 -31.32 -3.03 -3.92
CA ILE A 132 -32.68 -2.55 -4.19
C ILE A 132 -33.62 -3.72 -4.51
N LEU A 133 -33.21 -4.66 -5.37
CA LEU A 133 -34.01 -5.82 -5.74
C LEU A 133 -34.29 -6.71 -4.53
N LEU A 134 -33.28 -7.04 -3.73
CA LEU A 134 -33.41 -7.90 -2.57
C LEU A 134 -34.36 -7.31 -1.52
N PHE A 135 -34.18 -6.05 -1.16
CA PHE A 135 -35.01 -5.39 -0.15
C PHE A 135 -36.43 -5.10 -0.66
N THR A 136 -36.58 -4.75 -1.94
CA THR A 136 -37.91 -4.63 -2.58
C THR A 136 -38.62 -5.97 -2.61
N PHE A 137 -37.92 -7.06 -2.90
CA PHE A 137 -38.48 -8.41 -2.90
C PHE A 137 -38.99 -8.79 -1.50
N LEU A 138 -38.18 -8.59 -0.46
CA LEU A 138 -38.59 -8.81 0.94
C LEU A 138 -39.82 -7.99 1.30
N PHE A 139 -39.86 -6.71 0.92
CA PHE A 139 -41.01 -5.86 1.22
C PHE A 139 -42.27 -6.28 0.46
N ARG A 140 -42.14 -6.51 -0.85
CA ARG A 140 -43.26 -6.84 -1.73
C ARG A 140 -43.83 -8.21 -1.44
N TYR A 141 -43.00 -9.20 -1.12
CA TYR A 141 -43.37 -10.61 -0.92
C TYR A 141 -43.38 -11.06 0.54
N ARG A 142 -43.32 -10.13 1.50
CA ARG A 142 -43.61 -10.41 2.92
C ARG A 142 -44.90 -11.21 3.09
N TYR A 143 -44.95 -12.03 4.13
CA TYR A 143 -46.09 -12.90 4.41
C TYR A 143 -47.41 -12.12 4.48
N SER A 144 -48.45 -12.67 3.84
CA SER A 144 -49.83 -12.18 3.91
C SER A 144 -50.80 -13.33 3.77
N ALA A 145 -51.79 -13.42 4.67
CA ALA A 145 -52.82 -14.47 4.62
C ALA A 145 -53.64 -14.46 3.32
N LYS A 146 -53.66 -13.34 2.59
CA LYS A 146 -54.38 -13.17 1.31
C LYS A 146 -53.57 -13.65 0.10
N ARG A 147 -52.32 -14.05 0.27
CA ARG A 147 -51.40 -14.37 -0.83
C ARG A 147 -50.79 -15.75 -0.64
N ARG A 148 -50.88 -16.58 -1.67
CA ARG A 148 -50.15 -17.85 -1.74
C ARG A 148 -48.81 -17.64 -2.42
N ALA A 149 -47.78 -18.33 -1.96
CA ALA A 149 -46.48 -18.33 -2.60
C ALA A 149 -46.60 -18.95 -4.01
N HIS A 150 -45.95 -18.33 -4.98
CA HIS A 150 -45.81 -18.92 -6.30
C HIS A 150 -44.64 -19.90 -6.26
N PHE A 151 -44.89 -21.17 -6.62
CA PHE A 151 -43.86 -22.19 -6.69
C PHE A 151 -43.28 -22.23 -8.11
N LEU A 152 -42.08 -21.69 -8.26
CA LEU A 152 -41.31 -21.73 -9.49
C LEU A 152 -39.97 -22.43 -9.20
N PRO A 153 -39.84 -23.74 -9.49
CA PRO A 153 -38.64 -24.49 -9.14
C PRO A 153 -37.42 -24.12 -9.99
N HIS A 154 -37.63 -23.76 -11.26
CA HIS A 154 -36.55 -23.32 -12.16
C HIS A 154 -37.10 -22.43 -13.27
N ASN A 155 -36.20 -21.66 -13.89
CA ASN A 155 -36.50 -20.93 -15.12
C ASN A 155 -35.21 -20.81 -15.94
N ASN A 156 -35.06 -21.74 -16.89
CA ASN A 156 -33.86 -21.86 -17.72
C ASN A 156 -33.54 -20.55 -18.48
N THR A 157 -34.54 -19.73 -18.78
CA THR A 157 -34.32 -18.43 -19.46
C THR A 157 -33.65 -17.44 -18.54
N ILE A 158 -34.12 -17.29 -17.29
CA ILE A 158 -33.49 -16.40 -16.30
C ILE A 158 -32.10 -16.92 -15.93
N GLU A 159 -31.97 -18.24 -15.77
CA GLU A 159 -30.69 -18.89 -15.49
C GLU A 159 -29.65 -18.59 -16.58
N LYS A 160 -30.03 -18.72 -17.85
CA LYS A 160 -29.15 -18.32 -18.97
C LYS A 160 -28.75 -16.84 -18.88
N VAL A 161 -29.69 -15.94 -18.56
CA VAL A 161 -29.43 -14.50 -18.49
C VAL A 161 -28.42 -14.17 -17.38
N TRP A 162 -28.63 -14.65 -16.15
CA TRP A 162 -27.72 -14.36 -15.03
C TRP A 162 -26.39 -15.11 -15.10
N THR A 163 -26.24 -16.09 -15.99
CA THR A 163 -24.97 -16.79 -16.21
C THR A 163 -24.20 -16.14 -17.35
N ILE A 164 -24.85 -15.89 -18.49
CA ILE A 164 -24.21 -15.33 -19.68
C ILE A 164 -23.80 -13.88 -19.46
N ILE A 165 -24.66 -13.04 -18.86
CA ILE A 165 -24.33 -11.61 -18.67
C ILE A 165 -23.08 -11.44 -17.79
N PRO A 166 -23.00 -12.01 -16.57
CA PRO A 166 -21.79 -11.88 -15.76
C PRO A 166 -20.57 -12.51 -16.42
N ALA A 167 -20.71 -13.65 -17.10
CA ALA A 167 -19.60 -14.27 -17.83
C ALA A 167 -19.03 -13.31 -18.88
N VAL A 168 -19.88 -12.72 -19.73
CA VAL A 168 -19.44 -11.76 -20.77
C VAL A 168 -18.79 -10.53 -20.16
N VAL A 169 -19.42 -9.92 -19.14
CA VAL A 169 -18.89 -8.72 -18.48
C VAL A 169 -17.53 -9.00 -17.83
N LEU A 170 -17.40 -10.11 -17.10
CA LEU A 170 -16.14 -10.52 -16.48
C LEU A 170 -15.08 -10.85 -17.53
N THR A 171 -15.43 -11.52 -18.63
CA THR A 171 -14.48 -11.78 -19.72
C THR A 171 -13.92 -10.48 -20.29
N ILE A 172 -14.77 -9.47 -20.55
CA ILE A 172 -14.32 -8.15 -21.04
C ILE A 172 -13.35 -7.50 -20.04
N LEU A 173 -13.70 -7.50 -18.75
CA LEU A 173 -12.85 -6.91 -17.70
C LEU A 173 -11.51 -7.63 -17.55
N VAL A 174 -11.51 -8.97 -17.58
CA VAL A 174 -10.29 -9.78 -17.47
C VAL A 174 -9.39 -9.55 -18.68
N VAL A 175 -9.94 -9.52 -19.90
CA VAL A 175 -9.15 -9.28 -21.13
C VAL A 175 -8.53 -7.89 -21.12
N PHE A 176 -9.31 -6.85 -20.79
CA PHE A 176 -8.79 -5.49 -20.65
C PHE A 176 -7.72 -5.38 -19.56
N GLY A 177 -7.97 -6.01 -18.41
CA GLY A 177 -7.03 -6.04 -17.29
C GLY A 177 -5.74 -6.77 -17.63
N PHE A 178 -5.81 -7.89 -18.37
CA PHE A 178 -4.65 -8.64 -18.82
C PHE A 178 -3.75 -7.81 -19.73
N PHE A 179 -4.30 -7.12 -20.73
CA PHE A 179 -3.50 -6.27 -21.62
C PHE A 179 -2.86 -5.10 -20.88
N THR A 180 -3.58 -4.48 -19.94
CA THR A 180 -3.03 -3.39 -19.12
C THR A 180 -1.93 -3.89 -18.20
N TRP A 181 -2.14 -5.02 -17.52
CA TRP A 181 -1.14 -5.68 -16.70
C TRP A 181 0.10 -6.04 -17.51
N GLN A 182 -0.07 -6.64 -18.69
CA GLN A 182 1.04 -6.99 -19.57
C GLN A 182 1.82 -5.74 -19.98
N LYS A 183 1.16 -4.61 -20.30
CA LYS A 183 1.84 -3.36 -20.64
C LYS A 183 2.64 -2.78 -19.48
N ILE A 184 2.16 -2.94 -18.25
CA ILE A 184 2.86 -2.47 -17.04
C ILE A 184 4.05 -3.37 -16.72
N MET A 185 3.88 -4.69 -16.79
CA MET A 185 4.91 -5.67 -16.39
C MET A 185 5.93 -5.95 -17.50
N ASN A 186 5.50 -5.97 -18.76
CA ASN A 186 6.35 -6.26 -19.91
C ASN A 186 7.00 -4.96 -20.44
N SER A 187 7.92 -4.43 -19.65
CA SER A 187 8.67 -3.19 -19.94
C SER A 187 10.06 -3.48 -20.51
N GLU A 188 10.18 -4.51 -21.35
CA GLU A 188 11.36 -4.72 -22.17
C GLU A 188 11.45 -3.59 -23.20
N ASN A 189 12.59 -2.88 -23.25
CA ASN A 189 12.97 -1.85 -24.23
C ASN A 189 12.62 -0.38 -23.95
N LEU A 190 12.81 0.11 -22.72
CA LEU A 190 13.18 1.51 -22.53
C LEU A 190 14.71 1.59 -22.56
N LYS A 191 15.27 2.20 -23.61
CA LYS A 191 16.68 2.59 -23.63
C LYS A 191 16.88 3.67 -22.57
N ASP A 192 18.06 3.71 -21.95
CA ASP A 192 18.46 4.75 -20.98
C ASP A 192 17.72 4.72 -19.63
N ASP A 193 17.30 3.53 -19.16
CA ASP A 193 16.78 3.33 -17.81
C ASP A 193 17.84 3.67 -16.75
N ILE A 194 17.44 4.43 -15.73
CA ILE A 194 18.24 4.56 -14.50
C ILE A 194 18.05 3.27 -13.70
N ASN A 195 19.09 2.46 -13.64
CA ASN A 195 19.09 1.18 -12.94
C ASN A 195 19.36 1.39 -11.45
N ILE A 196 18.45 0.97 -10.58
CA ILE A 196 18.60 1.09 -9.14
C ILE A 196 18.37 -0.28 -8.51
N ASP A 197 19.37 -0.77 -7.79
CA ASP A 197 19.23 -1.96 -6.98
C ASP A 197 18.55 -1.60 -5.65
N VAL A 198 17.47 -2.32 -5.34
CA VAL A 198 16.73 -2.23 -4.08
C VAL A 198 16.80 -3.60 -3.40
N THR A 199 17.58 -3.69 -2.33
CA THR A 199 17.81 -4.96 -1.61
C THR A 199 17.19 -4.89 -0.21
N GLY A 200 16.22 -5.76 0.08
CA GLY A 200 15.60 -5.88 1.39
C GLY A 200 16.36 -6.81 2.33
N HIS A 201 16.45 -6.44 3.60
CA HIS A 201 16.87 -7.30 4.69
C HIS A 201 16.12 -6.89 5.98
N GLN A 202 16.12 -7.72 7.01
CA GLN A 202 15.51 -7.44 8.31
C GLN A 202 16.38 -6.45 9.09
N PHE A 203 15.98 -5.20 9.32
CA PHE A 203 14.78 -4.49 8.84
C PHE A 203 15.20 -3.16 8.20
N ALA A 204 15.69 -3.22 6.96
CA ALA A 204 16.06 -2.05 6.17
C ALA A 204 16.06 -2.35 4.67
N TRP A 205 16.09 -1.26 3.89
CA TRP A 205 16.35 -1.29 2.46
C TRP A 205 17.73 -0.76 2.17
N GLU A 206 18.45 -1.43 1.29
CA GLU A 206 19.71 -0.97 0.73
C GLU A 206 19.50 -0.53 -0.72
N LEU A 207 19.93 0.70 -1.00
CA LEU A 207 19.81 1.31 -2.31
C LEU A 207 21.19 1.43 -2.94
N ARG A 208 21.31 0.92 -4.16
CA ARG A 208 22.54 1.02 -4.95
C ARG A 208 22.27 1.57 -6.34
N TYR A 209 23.02 2.59 -6.72
CA TYR A 209 22.97 3.24 -8.02
C TYR A 209 24.26 2.98 -8.79
N PRO A 210 24.24 2.94 -10.14
CA PRO A 210 25.45 2.99 -10.93
C PRO A 210 26.13 4.34 -10.76
N GLY A 211 27.43 4.36 -11.01
CA GLY A 211 28.20 5.60 -11.04
C GLY A 211 28.13 6.30 -12.39
N LYS A 212 29.27 6.81 -12.83
CA LYS A 212 29.40 7.55 -14.10
C LYS A 212 29.34 6.62 -15.31
N ASP A 213 29.67 5.35 -15.13
CA ASP A 213 29.64 4.37 -16.20
C ASP A 213 28.20 3.89 -16.55
N GLY A 214 27.22 4.19 -15.68
CA GLY A 214 25.82 3.81 -15.86
C GLY A 214 25.55 2.31 -15.68
N VAL A 215 26.55 1.53 -15.22
CA VAL A 215 26.47 0.08 -15.09
C VAL A 215 26.57 -0.31 -13.62
N LEU A 216 25.66 -1.18 -13.18
CA LEU A 216 25.75 -1.75 -11.84
C LEU A 216 26.71 -2.95 -11.82
N GLY A 217 27.61 -2.93 -10.87
CA GLY A 217 28.51 -4.05 -10.61
C GLY A 217 27.78 -5.38 -10.31
N PRO A 218 28.34 -6.54 -10.68
CA PRO A 218 27.73 -7.83 -10.35
C PRO A 218 27.75 -8.11 -8.85
N LYS A 219 26.77 -8.89 -8.37
CA LYS A 219 26.64 -9.31 -6.97
C LYS A 219 26.79 -10.82 -6.81
N ASP A 220 27.26 -11.24 -5.65
CA ASP A 220 27.34 -12.63 -5.22
C ASP A 220 27.08 -12.71 -3.72
N PHE A 221 26.11 -13.53 -3.30
CA PHE A 221 25.72 -13.67 -1.90
C PHE A 221 26.87 -14.16 -1.00
N ARG A 222 27.85 -14.86 -1.58
CA ARG A 222 29.05 -15.35 -0.87
C ARG A 222 30.03 -14.23 -0.50
N LEU A 223 29.89 -13.07 -1.12
CA LEU A 223 30.72 -11.88 -0.87
C LEU A 223 30.12 -10.95 0.18
N VAL A 224 28.98 -11.31 0.79
CA VAL A 224 28.35 -10.52 1.83
C VAL A 224 29.21 -10.55 3.11
N THR A 225 29.69 -9.39 3.52
CA THR A 225 30.43 -9.20 4.78
C THR A 225 29.83 -8.01 5.54
N GLY A 226 30.34 -7.73 6.75
CA GLY A 226 29.88 -6.58 7.54
C GLY A 226 30.05 -5.23 6.83
N THR A 227 31.06 -5.08 5.97
CA THR A 227 31.31 -3.86 5.18
C THR A 227 30.76 -3.95 3.76
N ASN A 228 30.78 -5.15 3.15
CA ASN A 228 30.15 -5.45 1.88
C ASN A 228 28.76 -6.05 2.07
N ASN A 229 27.86 -5.32 2.72
CA ASN A 229 26.56 -5.88 3.06
C ASN A 229 25.66 -6.17 1.85
N LEU A 230 25.98 -5.67 0.65
CA LEU A 230 25.26 -5.97 -0.59
C LEU A 230 25.85 -7.14 -1.40
N GLY A 231 27.01 -7.67 -1.01
CA GLY A 231 27.70 -8.73 -1.75
C GLY A 231 28.18 -8.29 -3.13
N VAL A 232 28.55 -7.02 -3.30
CA VAL A 232 29.04 -6.49 -4.57
C VAL A 232 30.42 -7.06 -4.88
N ASN A 233 30.64 -7.50 -6.12
CA ASN A 233 31.92 -8.04 -6.54
C ASN A 233 32.87 -6.92 -6.99
N PHE A 234 33.53 -6.29 -6.02
CA PHE A 234 34.48 -5.23 -6.29
C PHE A 234 35.70 -5.65 -7.12
N LYS A 235 35.97 -6.93 -7.36
CA LYS A 235 37.04 -7.32 -8.30
C LYS A 235 36.75 -6.90 -9.75
N LYS A 236 35.50 -6.53 -10.05
CA LYS A 236 35.07 -6.03 -11.35
C LYS A 236 35.13 -4.51 -11.37
N LYS A 237 35.75 -3.95 -12.42
CA LYS A 237 35.92 -2.50 -12.60
C LYS A 237 34.58 -1.75 -12.63
N SER A 238 33.52 -2.36 -13.15
CA SER A 238 32.15 -1.83 -13.17
C SER A 238 31.48 -1.74 -11.78
N SER A 239 32.17 -2.14 -10.71
CA SER A 239 31.70 -1.97 -9.33
C SER A 239 32.39 -0.80 -8.61
N PHE A 240 33.39 -0.17 -9.23
CA PHE A 240 34.25 0.80 -8.56
C PHE A 240 33.58 2.15 -8.31
N ASP A 241 32.60 2.50 -9.12
CA ASP A 241 31.83 3.75 -9.03
C ASP A 241 30.37 3.52 -8.61
N ASP A 242 29.96 2.27 -8.35
CA ASP A 242 28.67 1.96 -7.70
C ASP A 242 28.50 2.84 -6.45
N LEU A 243 27.32 3.44 -6.30
CA LEU A 243 26.98 4.33 -5.19
C LEU A 243 26.04 3.61 -4.23
N LYS A 244 26.28 3.71 -2.93
CA LYS A 244 25.36 3.26 -1.89
C LYS A 244 24.77 4.48 -1.20
N VAL A 245 23.44 4.62 -1.23
CA VAL A 245 22.74 5.84 -0.78
C VAL A 245 21.64 5.52 0.22
N ASP A 246 21.29 6.51 1.04
CA ASP A 246 20.24 6.37 2.04
C ASP A 246 18.85 6.75 1.50
N THR A 247 18.77 7.88 0.78
CA THR A 247 17.54 8.40 0.17
C THR A 247 17.50 8.07 -1.32
N MET A 248 16.36 7.59 -1.82
CA MET A 248 16.16 7.30 -3.24
C MET A 248 15.83 8.59 -4.00
N TYR A 249 16.77 9.12 -4.77
CA TYR A 249 16.51 10.24 -5.68
C TYR A 249 16.14 9.73 -7.07
N LEU A 250 15.06 10.27 -7.62
CA LEU A 250 14.52 9.92 -8.94
C LEU A 250 14.32 11.20 -9.76
N PRO A 251 14.87 11.31 -10.98
CA PRO A 251 14.52 12.42 -11.87
C PRO A 251 13.10 12.22 -12.45
N VAL A 252 12.30 13.29 -12.43
CA VAL A 252 10.95 13.28 -13.00
C VAL A 252 10.99 13.02 -14.51
N ASN A 253 10.00 12.30 -15.04
CA ASN A 253 9.84 11.94 -16.45
C ASN A 253 10.99 11.11 -17.05
N LYS A 254 11.78 10.44 -16.20
CA LYS A 254 12.80 9.47 -16.63
C LYS A 254 12.36 8.05 -16.30
N SER A 255 12.79 7.09 -17.11
CA SER A 255 12.51 5.69 -16.85
C SER A 255 13.40 5.17 -15.74
N ILE A 256 12.78 4.59 -14.72
CA ILE A 256 13.44 4.01 -13.56
C ILE A 256 13.24 2.50 -13.60
N ARG A 257 14.35 1.75 -13.55
CA ARG A 257 14.33 0.30 -13.36
C ARG A 257 14.77 -0.03 -11.95
N LEU A 258 13.84 -0.52 -11.13
CA LEU A 258 14.18 -1.07 -9.82
C LEU A 258 14.50 -2.55 -9.98
N ASN A 259 15.74 -2.95 -9.71
CA ASN A 259 16.12 -4.34 -9.57
C ASN A 259 15.89 -4.74 -8.11
N ILE A 260 14.97 -5.67 -7.89
CA ILE A 260 14.40 -5.96 -6.58
C ILE A 260 14.90 -7.33 -6.12
N LEU A 261 15.52 -7.35 -4.94
CA LEU A 261 16.08 -8.56 -4.32
C LEU A 261 15.89 -8.51 -2.80
N ALA A 262 15.91 -9.68 -2.15
CA ALA A 262 16.05 -9.78 -0.71
C ALA A 262 17.23 -10.69 -0.33
N GLN A 263 17.82 -10.44 0.84
CA GLN A 263 18.95 -11.22 1.36
C GLN A 263 18.53 -12.34 2.30
N ASP A 264 17.40 -12.19 2.98
CA ASP A 264 16.99 -13.07 4.08
C ASP A 264 15.61 -13.69 3.86
N VAL A 265 14.54 -12.94 4.11
CA VAL A 265 13.14 -13.35 3.99
C VAL A 265 12.46 -12.57 2.87
N ILE A 266 11.20 -12.91 2.59
CA ILE A 266 10.44 -12.18 1.59
C ILE A 266 10.05 -10.80 2.15
N HIS A 267 10.39 -9.76 1.39
CA HIS A 267 9.90 -8.40 1.59
C HIS A 267 9.03 -8.00 0.40
N SER A 268 8.52 -6.78 0.37
CA SER A 268 7.83 -6.24 -0.80
C SER A 268 8.12 -4.76 -0.94
N VAL A 269 8.78 -4.40 -2.04
CA VAL A 269 9.06 -3.00 -2.40
C VAL A 269 7.72 -2.37 -2.73
N TYR A 270 7.29 -1.41 -1.93
CA TYR A 270 6.00 -0.74 -2.11
C TYR A 270 6.16 0.77 -2.05
N MET A 271 5.77 1.45 -3.13
CA MET A 271 5.71 2.91 -3.19
C MET A 271 4.29 3.33 -3.57
N PRO A 272 3.41 3.61 -2.57
CA PRO A 272 1.97 3.74 -2.77
C PRO A 272 1.58 4.82 -3.77
N TYR A 273 2.18 6.01 -3.67
CA TYR A 273 1.89 7.15 -4.55
C TYR A 273 2.20 6.88 -6.02
N PHE A 274 3.07 5.91 -6.33
CA PHE A 274 3.40 5.52 -7.70
C PHE A 274 2.62 4.29 -8.17
N ARG A 275 1.85 3.65 -7.27
CA ARG A 275 1.24 2.31 -7.47
C ARG A 275 2.26 1.25 -7.89
N VAL A 276 3.49 1.37 -7.38
CA VAL A 276 4.57 0.43 -7.64
C VAL A 276 4.63 -0.57 -6.50
N GLN A 277 4.47 -1.85 -6.83
CA GLN A 277 4.63 -2.94 -5.86
C GLN A 277 5.21 -4.18 -6.52
N LEU A 278 6.25 -4.75 -5.91
CA LEU A 278 6.74 -6.08 -6.28
C LEU A 278 7.45 -6.75 -5.10
N ASN A 279 7.27 -8.05 -4.96
CA ASN A 279 7.92 -8.82 -3.89
C ASN A 279 9.44 -8.87 -4.12
N ALA A 280 10.18 -8.63 -3.04
CA ALA A 280 11.61 -8.90 -2.97
C ALA A 280 11.80 -10.31 -2.40
N VAL A 281 12.23 -11.23 -3.26
CA VAL A 281 12.29 -12.67 -2.95
C VAL A 281 13.75 -13.11 -2.90
N PRO A 282 14.20 -13.75 -1.82
CA PRO A 282 15.55 -14.32 -1.76
C PRO A 282 15.76 -15.34 -2.89
N GLY A 283 16.89 -15.21 -3.62
CA GLY A 283 17.24 -16.11 -4.71
C GLY A 283 16.47 -15.92 -6.02
N LEU A 284 15.47 -15.05 -6.08
CA LEU A 284 14.70 -14.74 -7.28
C LEU A 284 14.74 -13.23 -7.55
N PRO A 285 15.81 -12.71 -8.22
CA PRO A 285 15.86 -11.31 -8.58
C PRO A 285 14.76 -10.99 -9.58
N THR A 286 14.00 -9.94 -9.28
CA THR A 286 12.94 -9.43 -10.15
C THR A 286 13.21 -7.96 -10.47
N PHE A 287 12.39 -7.36 -11.33
CA PHE A 287 12.47 -5.92 -11.55
C PHE A 287 11.10 -5.33 -11.80
N PHE A 288 10.95 -4.04 -11.48
CA PHE A 288 9.79 -3.25 -11.84
C PHE A 288 10.27 -1.95 -12.49
N LYS A 289 9.64 -1.57 -13.60
CA LYS A 289 9.93 -0.29 -14.26
C LYS A 289 8.76 0.66 -14.16
N PHE A 290 9.08 1.93 -13.96
CA PHE A 290 8.08 2.98 -13.93
C PHE A 290 8.70 4.33 -14.29
N VAL A 291 7.85 5.30 -14.58
CA VAL A 291 8.23 6.69 -14.86
C VAL A 291 7.52 7.57 -13.84
N PRO A 292 8.23 8.22 -12.91
CA PRO A 292 7.63 9.18 -11.99
C PRO A 292 7.26 10.46 -12.74
N THR A 293 6.07 11.01 -12.49
CA THR A 293 5.49 12.13 -13.24
C THR A 293 5.28 13.38 -12.40
N ILE A 294 5.31 13.27 -11.07
CA ILE A 294 5.06 14.38 -10.13
C ILE A 294 6.24 14.49 -9.17
N THR A 295 6.88 15.66 -9.12
CA THR A 295 8.00 15.91 -8.20
C THR A 295 7.54 15.92 -6.74
N THR A 296 8.45 15.69 -5.80
CA THR A 296 8.13 15.79 -4.37
C THR A 296 7.64 17.20 -4.02
N ALA A 297 8.24 18.24 -4.62
CA ALA A 297 7.80 19.63 -4.43
C ALA A 297 6.37 19.88 -4.95
N GLN A 298 6.03 19.33 -6.12
CA GLN A 298 4.67 19.42 -6.66
C GLN A 298 3.65 18.70 -5.78
N MET A 299 3.99 17.51 -5.27
CA MET A 299 3.09 16.77 -4.39
C MET A 299 2.91 17.45 -3.02
N ARG A 300 3.97 18.05 -2.44
CA ARG A 300 3.87 18.91 -1.25
C ARG A 300 2.86 20.03 -1.46
N ALA A 301 2.97 20.75 -2.58
CA ALA A 301 2.05 21.84 -2.92
C ALA A 301 0.62 21.31 -3.14
N LYS A 302 0.47 20.14 -3.77
CA LYS A 302 -0.84 19.53 -4.03
C LYS A 302 -1.55 19.08 -2.75
N LEU A 303 -0.81 18.58 -1.78
CA LEU A 303 -1.34 18.08 -0.51
C LEU A 303 -1.42 19.15 0.58
N ASP A 304 -0.94 20.37 0.31
CA ASP A 304 -0.73 21.41 1.32
C ASP A 304 0.08 20.90 2.53
N ASP A 305 1.07 20.05 2.26
CA ASP A 305 1.95 19.44 3.27
C ASP A 305 3.42 19.66 2.90
N PRO A 306 4.10 20.66 3.48
CA PRO A 306 5.51 20.94 3.17
C PRO A 306 6.46 19.85 3.70
N LYS A 307 6.02 19.00 4.63
CA LYS A 307 6.81 17.89 5.20
C LYS A 307 6.65 16.60 4.42
N PHE A 308 5.75 16.55 3.44
CA PHE A 308 5.53 15.37 2.62
C PHE A 308 6.83 14.88 1.99
N GLU A 309 7.04 13.58 2.08
CA GLU A 309 8.05 12.83 1.34
C GLU A 309 7.36 11.61 0.75
N TYR A 310 7.73 11.22 -0.47
CA TYR A 310 7.36 9.89 -0.92
C TYR A 310 8.16 8.87 -0.11
N THR A 311 7.57 7.70 0.09
CA THR A 311 8.16 6.67 0.95
C THR A 311 8.15 5.31 0.26
N LEU A 312 9.28 4.63 0.35
CA LEU A 312 9.42 3.21 0.09
C LEU A 312 9.12 2.46 1.39
N TYR A 313 8.05 1.66 1.37
CA TYR A 313 7.64 0.79 2.46
C TYR A 313 7.96 -0.67 2.16
N CYS A 314 7.95 -1.49 3.22
CA CYS A 314 7.79 -2.93 3.09
C CYS A 314 6.30 -3.30 3.16
N ASN A 315 5.79 -4.01 2.15
CA ASN A 315 4.40 -4.49 2.10
C ASN A 315 4.29 -6.03 2.14
N LYS A 316 5.22 -6.68 2.84
CA LYS A 316 5.16 -8.12 3.15
C LYS A 316 5.70 -8.34 4.55
N ILE A 317 4.91 -8.98 5.41
CA ILE A 317 5.32 -9.26 6.78
C ILE A 317 6.65 -10.02 6.80
N CYS A 318 7.68 -9.38 7.35
CA CYS A 318 9.04 -9.87 7.34
C CYS A 318 9.63 -10.01 8.76
N GLY A 319 8.81 -9.91 9.82
CA GLY A 319 9.21 -10.10 11.21
C GLY A 319 8.85 -8.93 12.14
N GLY A 320 9.43 -8.90 13.35
CA GLY A 320 9.00 -8.01 14.44
C GLY A 320 9.15 -6.50 14.21
N SER A 321 10.05 -6.06 13.33
CA SER A 321 10.22 -4.64 12.98
C SER A 321 9.78 -4.33 11.55
N HIS A 322 8.86 -5.11 11.00
CA HIS A 322 8.31 -4.94 9.65
C HIS A 322 7.83 -3.51 9.36
N TYR A 323 7.22 -2.84 10.34
CA TYR A 323 6.69 -1.49 10.21
C TYR A 323 7.78 -0.41 10.11
N ASN A 324 9.02 -0.70 10.52
CA ASN A 324 10.08 0.30 10.71
C ASN A 324 11.14 0.32 9.59
N MET A 325 10.92 -0.41 8.49
CA MET A 325 11.86 -0.49 7.37
C MET A 325 11.43 0.36 6.18
N GLN A 326 11.43 1.68 6.37
CA GLN A 326 11.09 2.64 5.33
C GLN A 326 12.30 3.41 4.82
N LYS A 327 12.23 3.91 3.57
CA LYS A 327 13.19 4.87 3.01
C LYS A 327 12.46 6.04 2.36
N VAL A 328 13.07 7.21 2.44
CA VAL A 328 12.58 8.40 1.72
C VAL A 328 12.87 8.26 0.23
N VAL A 329 11.90 8.66 -0.57
CA VAL A 329 11.96 8.76 -2.04
C VAL A 329 11.72 10.22 -2.43
N ARG A 330 12.65 10.81 -3.19
CA ARG A 330 12.57 12.18 -3.67
C ARG A 330 12.55 12.21 -5.18
N VAL A 331 11.45 12.71 -5.74
CA VAL A 331 11.34 12.96 -7.18
C VAL A 331 11.72 14.41 -7.43
N VAL A 332 12.76 14.63 -8.22
CA VAL A 332 13.41 15.93 -8.43
C VAL A 332 13.53 16.27 -9.92
N SER A 333 13.91 17.51 -10.22
CA SER A 333 14.30 17.86 -11.59
C SER A 333 15.59 17.14 -12.01
N GLU A 334 15.83 17.04 -13.32
CA GLU A 334 17.08 16.45 -13.85
C GLU A 334 18.33 17.19 -13.31
N ALA A 335 18.29 18.52 -13.26
CA ALA A 335 19.42 19.33 -12.78
C ALA A 335 19.73 19.07 -11.30
N GLU A 336 18.69 18.96 -10.46
CA GLU A 336 18.84 18.60 -9.05
C GLU A 336 19.34 17.16 -8.88
N TYR A 337 18.86 16.23 -9.70
CA TYR A 337 19.34 14.84 -9.71
C TYR A 337 20.83 14.77 -10.02
N GLN A 338 21.30 15.44 -11.07
CA GLN A 338 22.72 15.47 -11.45
C GLN A 338 23.58 16.14 -10.35
N THR A 339 23.07 17.22 -9.74
CA THR A 339 23.73 17.90 -8.62
C THR A 339 23.82 17.00 -7.37
N TRP A 340 22.80 16.19 -7.12
CA TRP A 340 22.81 15.20 -6.05
C TRP A 340 23.81 14.09 -6.37
N LEU A 341 23.79 13.57 -7.60
CA LEU A 341 24.65 12.47 -8.06
C LEU A 341 26.13 12.85 -7.93
N SER A 342 26.51 14.07 -8.30
CA SER A 342 27.91 14.54 -8.23
C SER A 342 28.47 14.65 -6.81
N LYS A 343 27.60 14.68 -5.79
CA LYS A 343 27.98 14.76 -4.38
C LYS A 343 28.13 13.38 -3.74
N GLN A 344 27.69 12.31 -4.41
CA GLN A 344 27.77 10.96 -3.86
C GLN A 344 29.19 10.44 -3.89
N LYS A 345 29.53 9.64 -2.88
CA LYS A 345 30.81 8.94 -2.80
C LYS A 345 30.62 7.49 -3.25
N PRO A 346 31.60 6.88 -3.94
CA PRO A 346 31.55 5.47 -4.28
C PRO A 346 31.39 4.59 -3.06
N TYR A 347 30.65 3.49 -3.23
CA TYR A 347 30.49 2.45 -2.22
C TYR A 347 31.84 1.80 -1.88
N LEU A 348 32.74 1.68 -2.87
CA LEU A 348 34.12 1.28 -2.66
C LEU A 348 34.94 2.40 -1.99
N ASN A 349 34.78 2.52 -0.68
CA ASN A 349 35.53 3.44 0.18
C ASN A 349 36.86 2.82 0.67
N ASP A 350 37.68 3.61 1.36
CA ASP A 350 39.02 3.18 1.80
C ASP A 350 39.00 2.02 2.80
N ALA A 351 37.97 1.95 3.66
CA ALA A 351 37.81 0.83 4.59
C ALA A 351 37.57 -0.48 3.85
N LEU A 352 36.68 -0.44 2.83
CA LEU A 352 36.35 -1.59 2.02
C LEU A 352 37.53 -2.01 1.11
N ARG A 353 38.30 -1.04 0.60
CA ARG A 353 39.54 -1.31 -0.13
C ARG A 353 40.55 -2.05 0.73
N LYS A 354 40.72 -1.62 1.99
CA LYS A 354 41.63 -2.24 2.95
C LYS A 354 41.21 -3.67 3.29
N GLU A 355 39.92 -3.91 3.56
CA GLU A 355 39.38 -5.24 3.86
C GLU A 355 39.55 -6.22 2.68
N LEU A 356 39.29 -5.74 1.46
CA LEU A 356 39.38 -6.55 0.26
C LEU A 356 40.81 -6.71 -0.27
N HIS A 357 41.82 -6.20 0.46
CA HIS A 357 43.22 -6.14 0.04
C HIS A 357 43.41 -5.55 -1.37
N PHE A 358 42.61 -4.54 -1.73
CA PHE A 358 42.88 -3.76 -2.94
C PHE A 358 44.23 -3.07 -2.76
N ALA A 359 45.13 -3.26 -3.73
CA ALA A 359 46.39 -2.53 -3.75
C ALA A 359 46.08 -1.03 -3.63
N SER A 360 46.60 -0.40 -2.58
CA SER A 360 46.57 1.05 -2.43
C SER A 360 47.22 1.64 -3.68
N ALA A 361 46.49 2.45 -4.43
CA ALA A 361 46.97 3.08 -5.66
C ALA A 361 48.06 4.16 -5.42
N ASN A 362 48.80 4.11 -4.31
CA ASN A 362 49.86 5.04 -3.95
C ASN A 362 50.93 4.33 -3.11
N GLU A 363 51.70 3.43 -3.73
CA GLU A 363 52.99 2.98 -3.18
C GLU A 363 53.95 2.48 -4.29
N GLN A 364 53.89 3.11 -5.47
CA GLN A 364 54.91 2.96 -6.51
C GLN A 364 55.33 4.34 -7.03
N SER A 365 55.89 5.16 -6.15
CA SER A 365 56.81 6.21 -6.59
C SER A 365 57.97 6.31 -5.61
N ASN A 366 59.18 6.12 -6.13
CA ASN A 366 60.49 6.40 -5.54
C ASN A 366 61.04 5.41 -4.50
N GLY A 367 61.57 4.31 -5.04
CA GLY A 367 62.54 3.46 -4.36
C GLY A 367 63.66 2.96 -5.28
N SER A 368 64.05 3.72 -6.31
CA SER A 368 65.29 3.43 -7.06
C SER A 368 66.41 4.33 -6.56
N THR A 369 67.01 3.95 -5.43
CA THR A 369 68.33 4.45 -5.08
C THR A 369 69.34 3.88 -6.09
N ASN A 370 69.67 4.68 -7.11
CA ASN A 370 70.85 4.47 -7.93
C ASN A 370 72.09 4.50 -7.02
N ARG A 371 72.55 3.32 -6.60
CA ARG A 371 73.93 3.13 -6.17
C ARG A 371 74.69 2.49 -7.32
N LEU A 372 75.28 3.33 -8.16
CA LEU A 372 76.40 2.94 -9.00
C LEU A 372 77.56 2.59 -8.06
N ALA A 373 77.90 1.31 -8.00
CA ALA A 373 79.14 0.85 -7.39
C ALA A 373 80.30 1.23 -8.32
N LEU A 374 81.15 2.15 -7.86
CA LEU A 374 82.52 2.27 -8.33
C LEU A 374 83.34 1.17 -7.65
N ASN A 375 84.06 0.38 -8.44
CA ASN A 375 85.37 -0.14 -8.05
C ASN A 375 86.14 -0.71 -9.25
N ASN A 376 87.33 -0.14 -9.45
CA ASN A 376 88.57 -0.60 -10.11
C ASN A 376 88.52 -1.14 -11.54
#